data_AF-A0A345YC92-F1
#
_entry.id   AF-A0A345YC92-F1
#
_cell.length_a   1.000
_cell.length_b   1.000
_cell.length_c   1.000
_cell.angle_alpha   90.00
_cell.angle_beta   90.00
_cell.angle_gamma   90.00
#
_symmetry.space_group_name_H-M   'P 1'
#
loop_
_entity.id
_entity.type
_entity.pdbx_description
1 polymer ?
#
loop_
_entity_poly.entity_id
_entity_poly.type
_entity_poly.pdbx_seq_one_letter_code
_entity_poly.pdbx_strand_id
1 'polypeptide(L)' 'MKTVLLHLLLVWLIVWPLVTCLLILLSGLAHPLPLGVQTLILTGILVPLTNLVLGPKMRRLASHLTRENP' A
#
# COMPACT_ATOMS: atom_id res chain seq x y z
N MET A 1 5.98 -3.02 20.89
CA MET A 1 4.57 -3.29 20.49
C MET A 1 3.84 -2.04 19.99
N LYS A 2 3.83 -0.92 20.72
CA LYS A 2 3.18 0.34 20.31
C LYS A 2 3.63 0.88 18.93
N THR A 3 4.93 0.80 18.64
CA THR A 3 5.53 1.28 17.38
C THR A 3 5.07 0.48 16.16
N VAL A 4 4.84 -0.83 16.33
CA VAL A 4 4.32 -1.71 15.27
C VAL A 4 2.86 -1.39 15.00
N LEU A 5 2.07 -1.10 16.04
CA LEU A 5 0.67 -0.72 15.93
C LEU A 5 0.49 0.61 15.20
N LEU A 6 1.29 1.62 15.55
CA LEU A 6 1.34 2.92 14.85
C LEU A 6 1.73 2.76 13.38
N HIS A 7 2.70 1.90 13.09
CA HIS A 7 3.14 1.62 11.73
C HIS A 7 2.04 0.95 10.90
N LEU A 8 1.35 -0.06 11.47
CA LEU A 8 0.20 -0.71 10.85
C LEU A 8 -0.92 0.31 10.57
N LEU A 9 -1.23 1.17 11.52
CA LEU A 9 -2.21 2.24 11.34
C LEU A 9 -1.82 3.21 10.21
N LEU A 10 -0.55 3.62 10.15
CA LEU A 10 -0.08 4.56 9.13
C LEU A 10 -0.05 3.95 7.73
N VAL A 11 0.36 2.68 7.61
CA VAL A 11 0.31 1.93 6.35
C VAL A 11 -1.15 1.74 5.93
N TRP A 12 -2.03 1.35 6.85
CA TRP A 12 -3.45 1.18 6.58
C TRP A 12 -4.10 2.50 6.13
N LEU A 13 -3.80 3.61 6.83
CA LEU A 13 -4.29 4.95 6.50
C LEU A 13 -3.81 5.45 5.13
N ILE A 14 -2.67 4.96 4.62
CA ILE A 14 -2.15 5.33 3.28
C ILE A 14 -2.70 4.39 2.21
N VAL A 15 -2.73 3.08 2.47
CA VAL A 15 -3.17 2.07 1.50
C VAL A 15 -4.67 2.19 1.23
N TRP A 16 -5.48 2.40 2.28
CA TRP A 16 -6.94 2.51 2.14
C TRP A 16 -7.38 3.62 1.17
N PRO A 17 -6.98 4.91 1.32
CA PRO A 17 -7.40 5.96 0.40
C PRO A 17 -6.77 5.77 -0.99
N LEU A 18 -5.59 5.16 -1.09
CA LEU A 18 -4.95 4.89 -2.37
C LEU A 18 -5.73 3.83 -3.18
N VAL A 19 -6.17 2.75 -2.53
CA VAL A 19 -7.05 1.74 -3.12
C VAL A 19 -8.39 2.36 -3.51
N THR A 20 -8.99 3.14 -2.62
CA THR A 20 -10.27 3.81 -2.87
C THR A 20 -10.18 4.81 -4.02
N CYS A 21 -9.10 5.58 -4.11
CA CYS A 21 -8.86 6.53 -5.20
C CYS A 21 -8.67 5.80 -6.54
N LEU A 22 -7.93 4.68 -6.54
CA LEU A 22 -7.75 3.86 -7.74
C LEU A 22 -9.08 3.24 -8.20
N LEU A 23 -9.91 2.76 -7.26
CA LEU A 23 -11.26 2.25 -7.55
C LEU A 23 -12.18 3.33 -8.12
N ILE A 24 -12.16 4.53 -7.55
CA ILE A 24 -12.96 5.67 -8.04
C ILE A 24 -12.49 6.07 -9.44
N LEU A 25 -11.18 6.13 -9.67
CA LEU A 25 -10.61 6.43 -10.98
C LEU A 25 -11.01 5.38 -12.02
N LEU A 26 -10.95 4.10 -11.66
CA LEU A 26 -11.39 2.98 -12.51
C LEU A 26 -12.90 3.01 -12.77
N SER A 27 -13.69 3.39 -11.78
CA SER A 27 -15.16 3.51 -11.90
C SER A 27 -15.57 4.75 -12.70
N GLY A 28 -14.72 5.78 -12.75
CA GLY A 28 -14.92 6.98 -13.57
C GLY A 28 -14.55 6.78 -15.04
N LEU A 29 -13.85 5.70 -15.40
CA LEU A 29 -13.68 5.31 -16.80
C LEU A 29 -15.03 4.82 -17.33
N ALA A 30 -15.53 5.49 -18.37
CA ALA A 30 -16.87 5.36 -18.96
C ALA A 30 -17.30 3.95 -19.44
N HIS A 31 -16.47 2.92 -19.26
CA HIS A 31 -16.84 1.52 -19.49
C HIS A 31 -16.85 0.79 -18.15
N PRO A 32 -17.99 0.23 -17.70
CA PRO A 32 -18.01 -0.65 -16.54
C PRO A 32 -17.20 -1.90 -16.89
N LEU A 33 -15.91 -1.87 -16.56
CA LEU A 33 -15.05 -3.04 -16.70
C LEU A 33 -15.63 -4.16 -15.83
N PRO A 34 -15.64 -5.41 -16.31
CA PRO A 34 -16.03 -6.55 -15.50
C PRO A 34 -15.24 -6.55 -14.19
N LEU A 35 -15.91 -6.87 -13.08
CA LEU A 35 -15.29 -6.85 -11.75
C LEU A 35 -13.95 -7.60 -11.71
N GLY A 36 -13.84 -8.72 -12.44
CA GLY A 36 -12.59 -9.48 -12.55
C GLY A 36 -11.42 -8.73 -13.20
N VAL A 37 -11.69 -7.82 -14.13
CA VAL A 37 -10.65 -6.99 -14.77
C VAL A 37 -10.25 -5.84 -13.84
N GLN A 38 -11.23 -5.23 -13.15
CA GLN A 38 -10.92 -4.21 -12.14
C GLN A 38 -10.03 -4.77 -11.03
N THR A 39 -10.36 -5.96 -10.51
CA THR A 39 -9.56 -6.61 -9.46
C THR A 39 -8.18 -6.99 -9.96
N LEU A 40 -8.03 -7.51 -11.19
CA LEU A 40 -6.72 -7.80 -11.79
C LEU A 40 -5.84 -6.55 -11.90
N ILE A 41 -6.40 -5.43 -12.36
CA ILE A 41 -5.69 -4.15 -12.46
C ILE A 41 -5.31 -3.66 -11.06
N LEU A 42 -6.25 -3.71 -10.11
CA LEU A 42 -6.00 -3.34 -8.72
C LEU A 42 -4.91 -4.19 -8.08
N THR A 43 -4.99 -5.52 -8.15
CA THR A 43 -3.96 -6.41 -7.61
C THR A 43 -2.63 -6.21 -8.33
N GLY A 44 -2.65 -6.06 -9.66
CA GLY A 44 -1.48 -5.79 -10.49
C GLY A 44 -0.78 -4.48 -10.18
N ILE A 45 -1.48 -3.49 -9.63
CA ILE A 45 -0.89 -2.21 -9.17
C ILE A 45 -0.57 -2.26 -7.67
N LEU A 46 -1.47 -2.80 -6.86
CA LEU A 46 -1.39 -2.79 -5.41
C LEU A 46 -0.28 -3.72 -4.90
N VAL A 47 -0.06 -4.87 -5.55
CA VAL A 47 1.04 -5.80 -5.21
C VAL A 47 2.42 -5.17 -5.46
N PRO A 48 2.74 -4.61 -6.64
CA PRO A 48 4.03 -3.96 -6.82
C PRO A 48 4.12 -2.70 -5.97
N LEU A 49 3.05 -1.93 -5.76
CA LEU A 49 3.08 -0.76 -4.89
C LEU A 49 3.40 -1.14 -3.44
N THR A 50 2.74 -2.17 -2.90
CA THR A 50 3.04 -2.67 -1.56
C THR A 50 4.46 -3.22 -1.48
N ASN A 51 4.93 -4.00 -2.46
CA ASN A 51 6.29 -4.52 -2.45
C ASN A 51 7.36 -3.41 -2.59
N LEU A 52 7.13 -2.44 -3.46
CA LEU A 52 8.03 -1.31 -3.74
C LEU A 52 7.97 -0.22 -2.67
N VAL A 53 6.90 -0.12 -1.88
CA VAL A 53 6.77 0.89 -0.81
C VAL A 53 7.04 0.28 0.56
N LEU A 54 6.43 -0.87 0.91
CA LEU A 54 6.68 -1.52 2.20
C LEU A 54 8.09 -2.12 2.25
N GLY A 55 8.58 -2.73 1.17
CA GLY A 55 9.92 -3.31 1.12
C GLY A 55 11.02 -2.33 1.55
N PRO A 56 11.21 -1.18 0.85
CA PRO A 56 12.24 -0.22 1.21
C PRO A 56 11.93 0.56 2.48
N LYS A 57 10.66 0.79 2.83
CA LYS A 57 10.31 1.44 4.11
C LYS A 57 10.60 0.55 5.31
N MET A 58 10.32 -0.76 5.23
CA MET A 58 10.70 -1.73 6.25
C MET A 58 12.22 -1.84 6.36
N ARG A 59 12.93 -1.83 5.22
CA ARG A 59 14.40 -1.86 5.20
C ARG A 59 15.02 -0.58 5.81
N ARG A 60 14.45 0.59 5.52
CA ARG A 60 14.83 1.86 6.17
C ARG A 60 14.54 1.86 7.66
N LEU A 61 13.35 1.43 8.07
CA LEU A 61 12.95 1.40 9.48
C LEU A 61 13.81 0.41 10.28
N ALA A 62 14.07 -0.78 9.72
CA ALA A 62 15.00 -1.76 10.29
C ALA A 62 16.41 -1.16 10.42
N SER A 63 16.91 -0.48 9.38
CA SER A 63 18.25 0.15 9.44
C SER A 63 18.35 1.27 10.47
N HIS A 64 17.26 2.00 10.75
CA HIS A 64 17.25 3.03 11.80
C HIS A 64 17.25 2.41 13.20
N LEU A 65 16.48 1.33 13.41
CA LEU A 65 16.45 0.62 14.69
C LEU A 65 17.75 -0.14 15.00
N THR A 66 18.47 -0.62 13.99
CA THR A 66 19.79 -1.24 14.16
C THR A 66 20.91 -0.20 14.39
N ARG A 67 20.69 1.08 14.08
CA ARG A 67 21.69 2.15 14.24
C ARG A 67 21.70 2.79 15.63
N GLU A 68 20.74 2.47 16.50
CA GLU A 68 20.68 2.92 17.90
C GLU A 68 21.32 1.94 18.90
N ASN A 69 22.29 1.13 18.47
CA ASN A 69 23.13 0.35 19.41
C ASN A 69 24.62 0.40 19.02
N PRO A 70 25.32 1.48 19.36
CA PRO A 70 26.67 1.44 19.90
C PRO A 70 26.72 1.69 21.41
#